data_AF-A0A355II26-F1
#
_entry.id   AF-A0A355II26-F1
#
_cell.length_a   1.000
_cell.length_b   1.000
_cell.length_c   1.000
_cell.angle_alpha   90.00
_cell.angle_beta   90.00
_cell.angle_gamma   90.00
#
_symmetry.space_group_name_H-M   'P 1'
#
loop_
_entity.id
_entity.type
_entity.pdbx_description
1 polymer ?
#
loop_
_entity_poly.entity_id
_entity_poly.type
_entity_poly.pdbx_seq_one_letter_code
_entity_poly.pdbx_strand_id
1 'polypeptide(L)'
;MRHFTNVKDLGNLNEAVKEALEIKQHRFSYKHLGENKTLMMVFFNSSLRTRLSTQKAGMNLGMNTMVLDINQGAWKLETERGVVMDGDKPEHILEAIPV
;
A
#
# COMPACT_ATOMS: atom_id res chain seq x y z
N MET A 1 -3.28 2.42 -15.33
CA MET A 1 -2.59 3.19 -14.26
C MET A 1 -1.34 2.42 -13.85
N ARG A 2 -0.15 3.06 -13.78
CA ARG A 2 1.10 2.41 -13.31
C ARG A 2 1.36 2.69 -11.83
N HIS A 3 1.08 3.91 -11.38
CA HIS A 3 1.16 4.37 -9.99
C HIS A 3 -0.02 5.32 -9.69
N PHE A 4 -0.28 5.59 -8.40
CA PHE A 4 -1.30 6.53 -7.95
C PHE A 4 -0.77 7.38 -6.79
N THR A 5 -0.25 8.57 -7.12
CA THR A 5 0.33 9.53 -6.16
C THR A 5 -0.31 10.91 -6.25
N ASN A 6 -0.99 11.22 -7.35
CA ASN A 6 -1.66 12.49 -7.55
C ASN A 6 -2.92 12.36 -8.42
N VAL A 7 -3.73 13.42 -8.49
CA VAL A 7 -5.03 13.40 -9.19
C VAL A 7 -4.92 13.08 -10.69
N LYS A 8 -3.81 13.40 -11.35
CA LYS A 8 -3.63 13.16 -12.78
C LYS A 8 -3.51 11.69 -13.12
N ASP A 9 -3.09 10.87 -12.16
CA ASP A 9 -2.95 9.42 -12.35
C ASP A 9 -4.30 8.72 -12.54
N LEU A 10 -5.38 9.33 -12.03
CA LEU A 10 -6.75 8.81 -12.11
C LEU A 10 -7.33 8.87 -13.53
N GLY A 11 -6.86 9.81 -14.36
CA GLY A 11 -7.41 10.06 -15.68
C GLY A 11 -8.76 10.77 -15.63
N ASN A 12 -9.77 10.21 -16.29
CA ASN A 12 -11.10 10.82 -16.42
C ASN A 12 -11.89 10.72 -15.10
N LEU A 13 -12.13 11.87 -14.47
CA LEU A 13 -12.83 11.94 -13.18
C LEU A 13 -14.28 11.45 -13.24
N ASN A 14 -14.99 11.66 -14.35
CA ASN A 14 -16.38 11.24 -14.47
C ASN A 14 -16.51 9.72 -14.49
N GLU A 15 -15.59 9.04 -15.17
CA GLU A 15 -15.52 7.58 -15.20
C GLU A 15 -15.17 7.02 -13.82
N ALA A 16 -14.15 7.58 -13.16
CA ALA A 16 -13.74 7.15 -11.82
C ALA A 16 -14.86 7.30 -10.77
N VAL A 17 -15.63 8.40 -10.82
CA VAL A 17 -16.77 8.60 -9.91
C VAL A 17 -17.88 7.59 -10.18
N LYS A 18 -18.15 7.28 -11.46
CA LYS A 18 -19.14 6.26 -11.84
C LYS A 18 -18.75 4.89 -11.30
N GLU A 19 -17.49 4.49 -11.47
CA GLU A 19 -16.95 3.23 -10.95
C GLU A 19 -17.04 3.17 -9.41
N ALA A 20 -16.69 4.26 -8.72
CA ALA A 20 -16.79 4.34 -7.26
C ALA A 20 -18.24 4.15 -6.76
N LEU A 21 -19.23 4.72 -7.45
CA LEU A 21 -20.65 4.55 -7.13
C LEU A 21 -21.14 3.12 -7.38
N GLU A 22 -20.69 2.48 -8.46
CA GLU A 22 -20.99 1.08 -8.76
C GLU A 22 -20.44 0.16 -7.66
N ILE A 23 -19.17 0.33 -7.29
CA ILE A 23 -18.55 -0.43 -6.19
C ILE A 23 -19.27 -0.15 -4.87
N LYS A 24 -19.79 1.07 -4.65
CA LYS A 24 -20.60 1.42 -3.47
C LYS A 24 -21.95 0.70 -3.42
N GLN A 25 -22.53 0.31 -4.56
CA GLN A 25 -23.75 -0.50 -4.61
C GLN A 25 -23.44 -1.99 -4.55
N HIS A 26 -22.37 -2.44 -5.21
CA HIS A 26 -22.01 -3.85 -5.34
C HIS A 26 -20.56 -4.10 -4.91
N ARG A 27 -20.35 -4.20 -3.59
CA ARG A 27 -19.02 -4.19 -2.96
C ARG A 27 -18.04 -5.25 -3.45
N PHE A 28 -18.56 -6.39 -3.90
CA PHE A 28 -17.77 -7.57 -4.25
C PHE A 28 -17.89 -7.98 -5.71
N SER A 29 -18.45 -7.12 -6.59
CA SER A 29 -18.59 -7.42 -8.03
C SER A 29 -17.26 -7.82 -8.69
N TYR A 30 -16.16 -7.30 -8.16
CA TYR A 30 -14.82 -7.45 -8.72
C TYR A 30 -13.91 -8.33 -7.87
N LYS A 31 -14.47 -9.18 -6.98
CA LYS A 31 -13.68 -10.02 -6.07
C LYS A 31 -12.70 -10.97 -6.78
N HIS A 32 -12.96 -11.34 -8.04
CA HIS A 32 -12.07 -12.20 -8.81
C HIS A 32 -10.82 -11.47 -9.35
N LEU A 33 -10.83 -10.14 -9.43
CA LEU A 33 -9.73 -9.38 -10.05
C LEU A 33 -8.41 -9.49 -9.29
N GLY A 34 -8.49 -9.62 -7.97
CA GLY A 34 -7.34 -9.72 -7.07
C GLY A 34 -7.00 -11.15 -6.67
N GLU A 35 -7.63 -12.17 -7.25
CA GLU A 35 -7.36 -13.56 -6.90
C GLU A 35 -5.87 -13.88 -7.14
N ASN A 36 -5.24 -14.45 -6.12
CA ASN A 36 -3.80 -14.72 -6.09
C ASN A 36 -2.90 -13.48 -6.32
N LYS A 37 -3.42 -12.28 -6.07
CA LYS A 37 -2.65 -11.02 -6.01
C LYS A 37 -2.44 -10.60 -4.57
N THR A 38 -1.28 -10.04 -4.29
CA THR A 38 -0.90 -9.62 -2.93
C THR A 38 -0.64 -8.12 -2.89
N LEU A 39 -1.31 -7.44 -1.95
CA LEU A 39 -1.11 -6.04 -1.62
C LEU A 39 -0.22 -5.94 -0.38
N MET A 40 0.96 -5.34 -0.54
CA MET A 40 1.83 -4.94 0.58
C MET A 40 1.54 -3.48 0.94
N MET A 41 1.23 -3.21 2.21
CA MET A 41 1.08 -1.84 2.74
C MET A 41 2.21 -1.53 3.70
N VAL A 42 3.00 -0.52 3.37
CA VAL A 42 4.13 -0.06 4.18
C VAL A 42 3.77 1.25 4.86
N PHE A 43 3.84 1.28 6.20
CA PHE A 43 3.53 2.45 7.01
C PHE A 43 4.79 2.95 7.73
N PHE A 44 5.29 4.12 7.34
CA PHE A 44 6.33 4.83 8.10
C PHE A 44 5.76 5.59 9.31
N ASN A 45 4.44 5.76 9.35
CA ASN A 45 3.71 6.39 10.43
C ASN A 45 2.42 5.61 10.69
N SER A 46 2.06 5.46 11.96
CA SER A 46 0.81 4.82 12.36
C SER A 46 -0.41 5.52 11.76
N SER A 47 -1.33 4.76 11.14
CA SER A 47 -2.63 5.26 10.68
C SER A 47 -3.70 4.19 10.76
N LEU A 48 -4.67 4.36 11.67
CA LEU A 48 -5.78 3.42 11.83
C LEU A 48 -6.73 3.43 10.63
N ARG A 49 -7.15 4.63 10.20
CA ARG A 49 -8.16 4.77 9.14
C ARG A 49 -7.65 4.26 7.80
N THR A 50 -6.45 4.67 7.39
CA THR A 50 -5.83 4.23 6.13
C THR A 50 -5.57 2.72 6.16
N ARG A 51 -5.06 2.18 7.27
CA ARG A 51 -4.80 0.75 7.41
C ARG A 51 -6.06 -0.08 7.21
N LEU A 52 -7.12 0.22 7.96
CA LEU A 52 -8.35 -0.56 7.91
C LEU A 52 -9.08 -0.42 6.56
N SER A 53 -9.17 0.80 6.01
CA SER A 53 -9.88 1.03 4.75
C SER A 53 -9.15 0.39 3.57
N THR A 54 -7.83 0.51 3.49
CA THR A 54 -7.03 -0.05 2.39
C THR A 54 -6.97 -1.57 2.44
N GLN A 55 -6.83 -2.18 3.63
CA GLN A 55 -6.97 -3.63 3.79
C GLN A 55 -8.33 -4.12 3.29
N LYS A 56 -9.41 -3.47 3.76
CA LYS A 56 -10.76 -3.87 3.36
C LYS A 56 -10.97 -3.73 1.85
N ALA A 57 -10.40 -2.70 1.24
CA ALA A 57 -10.46 -2.50 -0.22
C ALA A 57 -9.75 -3.63 -0.98
N GLY A 58 -8.53 -4.01 -0.58
CA GLY A 58 -7.83 -5.16 -1.16
C GLY A 58 -8.63 -6.46 -1.03
N MET A 59 -9.20 -6.71 0.15
CA MET A 59 -10.06 -7.88 0.39
C MET A 59 -11.36 -7.87 -0.43
N ASN A 60 -11.95 -6.69 -0.72
CA ASN A 60 -13.13 -6.59 -1.60
C ASN A 60 -12.82 -7.06 -3.03
N LEU A 61 -11.59 -6.83 -3.48
CA LEU A 61 -11.07 -7.27 -4.77
C LEU A 61 -10.52 -8.70 -4.72
N GLY A 62 -10.59 -9.40 -3.57
CA GLY A 62 -10.08 -10.78 -3.41
C GLY A 62 -8.56 -10.91 -3.27
N MET A 63 -7.86 -9.81 -2.98
CA MET A 63 -6.42 -9.82 -2.76
C MET A 63 -6.04 -10.38 -1.39
N ASN A 64 -4.85 -10.99 -1.32
CA ASN A 64 -4.13 -11.17 -0.07
C ASN A 64 -3.56 -9.81 0.38
N THR A 65 -3.61 -9.49 1.67
CA THR A 65 -3.11 -8.21 2.19
C THR A 65 -2.07 -8.43 3.28
N MET A 66 -0.93 -7.73 3.18
CA MET A 66 0.14 -7.74 4.17
C MET A 66 0.41 -6.31 4.65
N VAL A 67 0.71 -6.13 5.93
CA VAL A 67 1.04 -4.84 6.54
C VAL A 67 2.43 -4.91 7.13
N LEU A 68 3.24 -3.90 6.80
CA LEU A 68 4.55 -3.66 7.39
C LEU A 68 4.56 -2.27 8.02
N ASP A 69 4.73 -2.21 9.34
CA ASP A 69 4.91 -0.96 10.07
C ASP A 69 6.42 -0.72 10.30
N ILE A 70 6.96 0.30 9.65
CA ILE A 70 8.35 0.74 9.80
C ILE A 70 8.44 1.64 11.04
N ASN A 71 9.55 1.53 11.80
CA ASN A 71 9.84 2.32 13.00
C ASN A 71 8.97 2.07 14.25
N GLN A 72 7.91 1.26 14.18
CA GLN A 72 7.13 0.84 15.36
C GLN A 72 7.50 -0.56 15.88
N GLY A 73 8.60 -1.12 15.38
CA GLY A 73 9.11 -2.46 15.72
C GLY A 73 10.60 -2.63 15.34
N ALA A 74 11.00 -3.86 15.01
CA ALA A 74 12.39 -4.27 14.77
C ALA A 74 13.02 -3.77 13.46
N TRP A 75 12.24 -3.12 12.59
CA TRP A 75 12.68 -2.67 11.27
C TRP A 75 12.84 -1.15 11.24
N LYS A 76 14.08 -0.72 11.51
CA LYS A 76 14.55 0.65 11.29
C LYS A 76 15.39 0.65 10.02
N LEU A 77 15.13 1.61 9.13
CA LEU A 77 15.83 1.70 7.86
C LEU A 77 16.79 2.88 7.85
N GLU A 78 18.00 2.66 7.32
CA GLU A 78 18.90 3.74 6.94
C GLU A 78 18.51 4.29 5.57
N THR A 79 18.49 5.62 5.48
CA THR A 79 18.13 6.36 4.28
C THR A 79 19.30 7.20 3.75
N GLU A 80 20.31 7.44 4.58
CA GLU A 80 21.48 8.23 4.23
C GLU A 80 22.61 7.37 3.64
N ARG A 81 23.19 7.86 2.54
CA ARG A 81 24.32 7.19 1.88
C ARG A 81 25.63 7.47 2.62
N GLY A 82 26.49 6.45 2.68
CA GLY A 82 27.84 6.58 3.26
C GLY A 82 27.89 6.52 4.79
N VAL A 83 26.76 6.23 5.44
CA VAL A 83 26.70 5.99 6.89
C VAL A 83 27.27 4.61 7.20
N VAL A 84 28.13 4.53 8.21
CA VAL A 84 28.52 3.26 8.82
C VAL A 84 27.36 2.79 9.68
N MET A 85 26.73 1.67 9.32
CA MET A 85 25.54 1.15 10.02
C MET A 85 25.92 0.29 11.24
N ASP A 86 26.61 0.89 12.21
CA ASP A 86 26.98 0.27 13.50
C ASP A 86 25.99 0.59 14.64
N GLY A 87 24.85 1.19 14.28
CA GLY A 87 23.77 1.59 15.19
C GLY A 87 22.54 0.67 15.17
N ASP A 88 21.36 1.27 15.30
CA ASP A 88 20.08 0.57 15.49
C ASP A 88 19.31 0.29 14.19
N LYS A 89 19.85 0.68 13.05
CA LYS A 89 19.30 0.48 11.70
C LYS A 89 19.98 -0.73 11.06
N PRO A 90 19.35 -1.92 11.04
CA PRO A 90 19.97 -3.13 10.49
C PRO A 90 20.09 -3.13 8.96
N GLU A 91 19.21 -2.39 8.25
CA GLU A 91 19.15 -2.42 6.79
C GLU A 91 19.00 -1.03 6.19
N HIS A 92 19.48 -0.86 4.96
CA HIS A 92 19.38 0.37 4.21
C HIS A 92 18.21 0.29 3.21
N ILE A 93 17.55 1.42 2.97
CA ILE A 93 16.29 1.48 2.20
C ILE A 93 16.45 1.05 0.74
N LEU A 94 17.65 1.22 0.16
CA LEU A 94 17.92 0.83 -1.22
C LEU A 94 18.02 -0.69 -1.39
N GLU A 95 18.24 -1.42 -0.32
CA GLU A 95 18.31 -2.87 -0.25
C GLU A 95 16.96 -3.44 0.20
N ALA A 96 16.27 -2.77 1.12
CA ALA A 96 14.96 -3.21 1.61
C ALA A 96 13.82 -3.06 0.57
N ILE A 97 13.87 -2.08 -0.34
CA ILE A 97 12.81 -1.87 -1.35
C ILE A 97 12.81 -2.94 -2.47
N PRO A 98 13.97 -3.36 -3.01
CA PRO A 98 13.99 -4.35 -4.09
C PRO A 98 13.67 -5.80 -3.68
N VAL A 99 13.78 -6.13 -2.38
CA VAL A 99 13.49 -7.46 -1.82
C VAL A 99 12.00 -7.74 -1.83
#